data_AF-A0A1V8SB49-F1
#
_entry.id   AF-A0A1V8SB49-F1
#
_cell.length_a   1.000
_cell.length_b   1.000
_cell.length_c   1.000
_cell.angle_alpha   90.00
_cell.angle_beta   90.00
_cell.angle_gamma   90.00
#
_symmetry.space_group_name_H-M   'P 1'
#
loop_
_entity.id
_entity.type
_entity.pdbx_description
1 polymer ?
#
loop_
_entity_poly.entity_id
_entity_poly.type
_entity_poly.pdbx_seq_one_letter_code
_entity_poly.pdbx_strand_id
1 'polypeptide(L)'
;MRALYRCRNNVTDKDVLSAITVIVTRFNVAGLRPHDMLIHMGFKFAARARSLRGMKRFLKLQRERDNGMSRNQFRSVIAKFSIGHRGLGEIRNGRWRRSELLQVLVGFDDDAGLPMEEQYHLGSFLHRQDWQYLHGWVAVLARCKASDAIWEEWQQWKICDARQRPKTLQSHARMNTRIRGDYWFIEQMAYSGDIKRAWQLLGESDVPFERLKSRVTHRLLDHLEYCTVWSDAIAAAMLRKYDYELGIIEKALGVTWEALGEDGDGRHVLFRDQEEALEELSAESWTPSENFGFPHADSAPLSTEQEQLLHDAAEGELVERTHPD
;
A
#
# COMPACT_ATOMS: atom_id res chain seq x y z
N MET A 1 -18.32 23.97 -2.43
CA MET A 1 -17.55 22.76 -2.80
C MET A 1 -16.29 23.06 -3.59
N ARG A 2 -16.34 23.55 -4.84
CA ARG A 2 -15.13 23.94 -5.60
C ARG A 2 -14.26 24.97 -4.86
N ALA A 3 -14.89 25.95 -4.20
CA ALA A 3 -14.18 26.94 -3.38
C ALA A 3 -13.37 26.29 -2.25
N LEU A 4 -13.98 25.41 -1.45
CA LEU A 4 -13.29 24.68 -0.36
C LEU A 4 -12.10 23.87 -0.86
N TYR A 5 -12.24 23.21 -2.02
CA TYR A 5 -11.13 22.49 -2.62
C TYR A 5 -9.99 23.43 -3.05
N ARG A 6 -10.31 24.58 -3.66
CA ARG A 6 -9.32 25.59 -4.09
C ARG A 6 -8.63 26.29 -2.93
N CYS A 7 -9.28 26.41 -1.76
CA CYS A 7 -8.65 27.00 -0.56
C CYS A 7 -7.34 26.28 -0.19
N ARG A 8 -7.23 24.99 -0.49
CA ARG A 8 -6.02 24.19 -0.26
C ARG A 8 -4.75 24.78 -0.88
N ASN A 9 -4.84 25.62 -1.90
CA ASN A 9 -3.67 26.29 -2.46
C ASN A 9 -3.02 27.30 -1.48
N ASN A 10 -3.74 27.69 -0.42
CA ASN A 10 -3.31 28.72 0.52
C ASN A 10 -3.37 28.26 1.99
N VAL A 11 -3.98 27.11 2.30
CA VAL A 11 -4.16 26.61 3.67
C VAL A 11 -3.95 25.10 3.73
N THR A 12 -3.63 24.58 4.92
CA THR A 12 -3.34 23.16 5.12
C THR A 12 -4.57 22.27 4.92
N ASP A 13 -4.37 20.98 4.63
CA ASP A 13 -5.47 20.00 4.54
C ASP A 13 -6.25 19.90 5.87
N LYS A 14 -5.60 20.17 7.02
CA LYS A 14 -6.23 20.23 8.35
C LYS A 14 -7.18 21.42 8.48
N ASP A 15 -6.82 22.58 7.94
CA ASP A 15 -7.67 23.78 7.98
C ASP A 15 -8.91 23.61 7.10
N VAL A 16 -8.74 23.03 5.91
CA VAL A 16 -9.87 22.71 5.02
C VAL A 16 -10.81 21.69 5.69
N LEU A 17 -10.26 20.66 6.33
CA LEU A 17 -11.03 19.69 7.11
C LEU A 17 -11.82 20.36 8.24
N SER A 18 -11.19 21.28 8.98
CA SER A 18 -11.83 22.05 10.05
C SER A 18 -13.01 22.85 9.51
N ALA A 19 -12.82 23.58 8.41
CA ALA A 19 -13.88 24.34 7.76
C ALA A 19 -15.06 23.45 7.31
N ILE A 20 -14.78 22.31 6.67
CA ILE A 20 -15.83 21.34 6.27
C ILE A 20 -16.57 20.83 7.50
N THR A 21 -15.85 20.51 8.57
CA THR A 21 -16.41 20.00 9.82
C THR A 21 -17.35 21.02 10.47
N VAL A 22 -16.96 22.30 10.48
CA VAL A 22 -17.81 23.39 10.98
C VAL A 22 -19.08 23.54 10.14
N ILE A 23 -18.96 23.54 8.80
CA ILE A 23 -20.13 23.63 7.91
C ILE A 23 -21.10 22.49 8.17
N VAL A 24 -20.61 21.24 8.20
CA VAL A 24 -21.43 20.05 8.47
C VAL A 24 -22.10 20.13 9.83
N THR A 25 -21.37 20.57 10.86
CA THR A 25 -21.93 20.74 12.21
C THR A 25 -23.07 21.75 12.21
N ARG A 26 -22.90 22.90 11.55
CA ARG A 26 -23.94 23.94 11.48
C ARG A 26 -25.20 23.48 10.76
N PHE A 27 -25.05 22.71 9.67
CA PHE A 27 -26.20 22.09 9.01
C PHE A 27 -26.96 21.18 9.97
N ASN A 28 -26.26 20.27 10.66
CA ASN A 28 -26.88 19.35 11.60
C ASN A 28 -27.57 20.10 12.77
N VAL A 29 -26.95 21.13 13.33
CA VAL A 29 -27.54 21.97 14.41
C VAL A 29 -28.81 22.68 13.93
N ALA A 30 -28.85 23.10 12.66
CA ALA A 30 -30.04 23.70 12.06
C ALA A 30 -31.12 22.68 11.65
N GLY A 31 -30.93 21.38 11.96
CA GLY A 31 -31.83 20.32 11.51
C GLY A 31 -31.79 20.06 10.00
N LEU A 32 -30.80 20.62 9.29
CA LEU A 32 -30.62 20.46 7.85
C LEU A 32 -29.68 19.28 7.57
N ARG A 33 -29.98 18.51 6.54
CA ARG A 33 -29.08 17.44 6.09
C ARG A 33 -27.96 18.02 5.21
N PRO A 34 -26.67 17.85 5.57
CA PRO A 34 -25.56 18.17 4.68
C PRO A 34 -25.68 17.41 3.36
N HIS A 35 -25.22 18.01 2.26
CA HIS A 35 -25.17 17.33 0.96
C HIS A 35 -24.11 16.22 0.96
N ASP A 36 -24.37 15.08 0.31
CA ASP A 36 -23.48 13.90 0.33
C ASP A 36 -22.07 14.19 -0.21
N MET A 37 -21.98 15.03 -1.25
CA MET A 37 -20.68 15.51 -1.76
C MET A 37 -19.84 16.23 -0.70
N LEU A 38 -20.46 16.92 0.26
CA LEU A 38 -19.75 17.59 1.37
C LEU A 38 -19.19 16.56 2.37
N ILE A 39 -19.97 15.52 2.68
CA ILE A 39 -19.52 14.39 3.50
C ILE A 39 -18.34 13.67 2.82
N HIS A 40 -18.48 13.40 1.52
CA HIS A 40 -17.42 12.78 0.74
C HIS A 40 -16.13 13.63 0.69
N MET A 41 -16.26 14.94 0.56
CA MET A 41 -15.11 15.85 0.64
C MET A 41 -14.47 15.81 2.05
N GLY A 42 -15.29 15.76 3.10
CA GLY A 42 -14.85 15.58 4.48
C GLY A 42 -14.01 14.32 4.67
N PHE A 43 -14.45 13.17 4.13
CA PHE A 43 -13.66 11.94 4.12
C PHE A 43 -12.30 12.10 3.47
N LYS A 44 -12.26 12.68 2.26
CA LYS A 44 -11.00 12.82 1.53
C LYS A 44 -10.02 13.72 2.30
N PHE A 45 -10.49 14.81 2.89
CA PHE A 45 -9.64 15.69 3.68
C PHE A 45 -9.26 15.09 5.03
N ALA A 46 -10.14 14.32 5.68
CA ALA A 46 -9.78 13.57 6.89
C ALA A 46 -8.69 12.53 6.60
N ALA A 47 -8.81 11.84 5.45
CA ALA A 47 -7.84 10.87 4.97
C ALA A 47 -6.47 11.52 4.65
N ARG A 48 -6.47 12.69 4.01
CA ARG A 48 -5.24 13.45 3.67
C ARG A 48 -4.59 14.11 4.87
N ALA A 49 -5.40 14.71 5.74
CA ALA A 49 -4.93 15.38 6.95
C ALA A 49 -4.50 14.41 8.04
N ARG A 50 -4.58 13.10 7.80
CA ARG A 50 -4.22 12.05 8.75
C ARG A 50 -4.99 12.17 10.07
N SER A 51 -6.27 12.51 9.98
CA SER A 51 -7.09 12.79 11.16
C SER A 51 -7.94 11.58 11.54
N LEU A 52 -7.52 10.84 12.58
CA LEU A 52 -8.29 9.73 13.15
C LEU A 52 -9.71 10.18 13.54
N ARG A 53 -9.82 11.28 14.30
CA ARG A 53 -11.10 11.86 14.73
C ARG A 53 -11.95 12.31 13.54
N GLY A 54 -11.34 12.89 12.51
CA GLY A 54 -12.03 13.27 11.28
C GLY A 54 -12.60 12.06 10.56
N MET A 55 -11.79 11.00 10.38
CA MET A 55 -12.22 9.76 9.74
C MET A 55 -13.39 9.14 10.50
N LYS A 56 -13.26 8.98 11.82
CA LYS A 56 -14.33 8.47 12.69
C LYS A 56 -15.64 9.23 12.51
N ARG A 57 -15.57 10.57 12.54
CA ARG A 57 -16.74 11.44 12.37
C ARG A 57 -17.44 11.25 11.02
N PHE A 58 -16.69 11.24 9.93
CA PHE A 58 -17.28 11.13 8.60
C PHE A 58 -17.77 9.70 8.30
N LEU A 59 -17.12 8.66 8.84
CA LEU A 59 -17.62 7.27 8.79
C LEU A 59 -18.99 7.14 9.47
N LYS A 60 -19.14 7.72 10.66
CA LYS A 60 -20.43 7.78 11.36
C LYS A 60 -21.51 8.49 10.53
N LEU A 61 -21.21 9.68 10.01
CA LEU A 61 -22.13 10.43 9.16
C LEU A 61 -22.53 9.67 7.89
N GLN A 62 -21.65 8.85 7.32
CA GLN A 62 -21.96 8.02 6.15
C GLN A 62 -22.89 6.86 6.52
N ARG A 63 -22.68 6.23 7.68
CA ARG A 63 -23.55 5.16 8.17
C ARG A 63 -24.98 5.68 8.38
N GLU A 64 -25.12 6.87 8.98
CA GLU A 64 -26.43 7.52 9.22
C GLU A 64 -27.22 7.82 7.93
N ARG A 65 -26.57 7.78 6.75
CA ARG A 65 -27.24 7.98 5.46
C ARG A 65 -27.89 6.73 4.90
N ASP A 66 -27.52 5.56 5.40
CA ASP A 66 -27.97 4.23 4.93
C ASP A 66 -27.76 3.95 3.42
N ASN A 67 -26.93 4.77 2.76
CA ASN A 67 -26.69 4.70 1.31
C ASN A 67 -25.42 3.89 0.96
N GLY A 68 -24.80 3.23 1.94
CA GLY A 68 -23.49 2.57 1.79
C GLY A 68 -22.38 3.53 1.36
N MET A 69 -21.26 3.00 0.86
CA MET A 69 -20.19 3.80 0.24
C MET A 69 -19.96 3.30 -1.18
N SER A 70 -20.00 4.19 -2.17
CA SER A 70 -19.74 3.78 -3.55
C SER A 70 -18.26 3.46 -3.78
N ARG A 71 -18.00 2.68 -4.83
CA ARG A 71 -16.65 2.22 -5.20
C ARG A 71 -15.67 3.35 -5.43
N ASN A 72 -16.14 4.40 -6.12
CA ASN A 72 -15.31 5.56 -6.43
C ASN A 72 -14.95 6.32 -5.14
N GLN A 73 -15.90 6.42 -4.20
CA GLN A 73 -15.64 7.05 -2.92
C GLN A 73 -14.63 6.24 -2.12
N PHE A 74 -14.84 4.94 -1.97
CA PHE A 74 -13.94 4.03 -1.24
C PHE A 74 -12.51 4.09 -1.78
N ARG A 75 -12.34 3.90 -3.10
CA ARG A 75 -11.02 3.98 -3.75
C ARG A 75 -10.36 5.33 -3.57
N SER A 76 -11.14 6.42 -3.65
CA SER A 76 -10.59 7.76 -3.51
C SER A 76 -10.11 8.06 -2.09
N VAL A 77 -10.67 7.41 -1.07
CA VAL A 77 -10.24 7.50 0.33
C VAL A 77 -9.00 6.64 0.55
N ILE A 78 -9.02 5.37 0.12
CA ILE A 78 -7.87 4.45 0.21
C ILE A 78 -6.62 5.06 -0.46
N ALA A 79 -6.78 5.73 -1.60
CA ALA A 79 -5.69 6.40 -2.31
C ALA A 79 -4.99 7.49 -1.48
N LYS A 80 -5.61 7.98 -0.39
CA LYS A 80 -5.04 8.99 0.53
C LYS A 80 -4.30 8.40 1.71
N PHE A 81 -4.30 7.08 1.87
CA PHE A 81 -3.47 6.37 2.85
C PHE A 81 -2.05 6.08 2.34
N SER A 82 -1.69 6.60 1.17
CA SER A 82 -0.33 6.58 0.61
C SER A 82 0.24 5.17 0.34
N ILE A 83 -0.61 4.20 0.01
CA ILE A 83 -0.26 2.78 -0.20
C ILE A 83 0.53 2.46 -1.50
N GLY A 84 1.14 3.47 -2.13
CA GLY A 84 1.78 3.35 -3.43
C GLY A 84 3.26 2.99 -3.36
N HIS A 85 3.72 2.12 -4.25
CA HIS A 85 5.11 1.65 -4.30
C HIS A 85 6.15 2.69 -4.76
N ARG A 86 5.73 3.81 -5.35
CA ARG A 86 6.65 4.81 -5.93
C ARG A 86 6.79 6.06 -5.06
N GLY A 87 6.34 6.02 -3.80
CA GLY A 87 6.38 7.18 -2.89
C GLY A 87 5.47 8.35 -3.26
N LEU A 88 4.94 8.45 -4.49
CA LEU A 88 4.09 9.56 -4.95
C LEU A 88 2.89 9.85 -4.04
N GLY A 89 2.29 8.82 -3.45
CA GLY A 89 1.22 8.98 -2.48
C GLY A 89 1.69 9.66 -1.21
N GLU A 90 2.86 9.27 -0.72
CA GLU A 90 3.50 9.81 0.48
C GLU A 90 3.97 11.24 0.25
N ILE A 91 4.60 11.52 -0.90
CA ILE A 91 4.99 12.88 -1.32
C ILE A 91 3.76 13.81 -1.42
N ARG A 92 2.56 13.28 -1.66
CA ARG A 92 1.35 14.10 -1.85
C ARG A 92 0.44 14.18 -0.63
N ASN A 93 0.46 13.20 0.26
CA ASN A 93 -0.47 13.11 1.40
C ASN A 93 0.22 12.81 2.74
N GLY A 94 1.55 12.63 2.74
CA GLY A 94 2.32 12.13 3.86
C GLY A 94 1.99 10.68 4.23
N ARG A 95 2.57 10.20 5.33
CA ARG A 95 2.33 8.85 5.86
C ARG A 95 1.45 8.90 7.10
N TRP A 96 0.53 7.95 7.21
CA TRP A 96 -0.26 7.74 8.42
C TRP A 96 0.60 7.07 9.51
N ARG A 97 0.22 7.25 10.77
CA ARG A 97 0.64 6.32 11.83
C ARG A 97 -0.06 4.98 11.63
N ARG A 98 0.67 3.88 11.82
CA ARG A 98 0.13 2.53 11.60
C ARG A 98 -1.05 2.24 12.53
N SER A 99 -0.93 2.49 13.83
CA SER A 99 -2.00 2.30 14.81
C SER A 99 -3.28 3.06 14.46
N GLU A 100 -3.17 4.34 14.11
CA GLU A 100 -4.31 5.18 13.74
C GLU A 100 -4.97 4.70 12.44
N LEU A 101 -4.17 4.33 11.43
CA LEU A 101 -4.72 3.83 10.17
C LEU A 101 -5.40 2.48 10.37
N LEU A 102 -4.86 1.59 11.21
CA LEU A 102 -5.53 0.33 11.55
C LEU A 102 -6.90 0.60 12.17
N GLN A 103 -7.02 1.55 13.09
CA GLN A 103 -8.32 1.88 13.66
C GLN A 103 -9.34 2.31 12.60
N VAL A 104 -8.92 3.16 11.66
CA VAL A 104 -9.75 3.60 10.54
C VAL A 104 -10.19 2.42 9.66
N LEU A 105 -9.32 1.44 9.45
CA LEU A 105 -9.59 0.29 8.58
C LEU A 105 -10.48 -0.75 9.26
N VAL A 106 -10.08 -1.22 10.43
CA VAL A 106 -10.61 -2.44 11.06
C VAL A 106 -11.47 -2.22 12.30
N GLY A 107 -11.51 -1.02 12.87
CA GLY A 107 -12.32 -0.74 14.07
C GLY A 107 -11.63 0.26 15.00
N PHE A 108 -12.39 1.22 15.53
CA PHE A 108 -11.86 2.18 16.49
C PHE A 108 -11.80 1.58 17.89
N ASP A 109 -10.73 1.87 18.63
CA ASP A 109 -10.50 1.27 19.95
C ASP A 109 -11.62 1.59 20.95
N ASP A 110 -12.19 2.79 20.87
CA ASP A 110 -13.29 3.25 21.71
C ASP A 110 -14.68 2.73 21.28
N ASP A 111 -14.76 2.08 20.11
CA ASP A 111 -15.97 1.39 19.63
C ASP A 111 -15.87 -0.14 19.79
N ALA A 112 -14.77 -0.68 20.31
CA ALA A 112 -14.51 -2.13 20.35
C ALA A 112 -15.55 -2.94 21.14
N GLY A 113 -16.22 -2.31 22.11
CA GLY A 113 -17.29 -2.93 22.90
C GLY A 113 -18.69 -2.83 22.27
N LEU A 114 -18.84 -2.12 21.15
CA LEU A 114 -20.13 -1.95 20.47
C LEU A 114 -20.44 -3.17 19.57
N PRO A 115 -21.73 -3.49 19.34
CA PRO A 115 -22.13 -4.45 18.30
C PRO A 115 -21.53 -4.12 16.93
N MET A 116 -21.25 -5.13 16.11
CA MET A 116 -20.59 -4.95 14.79
C MET A 116 -21.38 -3.99 13.87
N GLU A 117 -22.70 -3.99 13.98
CA GLU A 117 -23.61 -3.10 13.24
C GLU A 117 -23.43 -1.63 13.64
N GLU A 118 -23.05 -1.40 14.90
CA GLU A 118 -22.82 -0.09 15.49
C GLU A 118 -21.37 0.37 15.40
N GLN A 119 -20.45 -0.50 14.96
CA GLN A 119 -19.08 -0.10 14.63
C GLN A 119 -19.03 0.56 13.24
N TYR A 120 -18.22 1.62 13.13
CA TYR A 120 -18.14 2.45 11.91
C TYR A 120 -16.69 2.63 11.49
N HIS A 121 -16.10 1.59 10.88
CA HIS A 121 -14.76 1.60 10.29
C HIS A 121 -14.84 1.41 8.76
N LEU A 122 -13.76 1.64 8.02
CA LEU A 122 -13.82 1.59 6.56
C LEU A 122 -14.18 0.19 6.02
N GLY A 123 -13.70 -0.86 6.68
CA GLY A 123 -14.02 -2.25 6.33
C GLY A 123 -15.52 -2.58 6.41
N SER A 124 -16.31 -1.85 7.18
CA SER A 124 -17.75 -2.08 7.30
C SER A 124 -18.55 -1.62 6.06
N PHE A 125 -17.90 -0.92 5.13
CA PHE A 125 -18.47 -0.48 3.84
C PHE A 125 -17.94 -1.30 2.65
N LEU A 126 -17.20 -2.39 2.92
CA LEU A 126 -16.54 -3.19 1.89
C LEU A 126 -17.52 -4.12 1.17
N HIS A 127 -17.65 -3.94 -0.15
CA HIS A 127 -18.36 -4.90 -1.00
C HIS A 127 -17.40 -6.01 -1.47
N ARG A 128 -17.31 -7.10 -0.70
CA ARG A 128 -16.32 -8.18 -0.89
C ARG A 128 -16.44 -8.97 -2.20
N GLN A 129 -17.58 -8.87 -2.88
CA GLN A 129 -17.79 -9.45 -4.22
C GLN A 129 -17.24 -8.57 -5.35
N ASP A 130 -16.94 -7.28 -5.10
CA ASP A 130 -16.37 -6.38 -6.10
C ASP A 130 -14.85 -6.26 -5.91
N TRP A 131 -14.14 -6.86 -6.86
CA TRP A 131 -12.67 -6.86 -6.93
C TRP A 131 -12.04 -5.47 -6.83
N GLN A 132 -12.71 -4.42 -7.32
CA GLN A 132 -12.16 -3.07 -7.27
C GLN A 132 -12.09 -2.48 -5.86
N TYR A 133 -12.92 -2.96 -4.93
CA TYR A 133 -12.79 -2.64 -3.51
C TYR A 133 -11.66 -3.47 -2.89
N LEU A 134 -11.71 -4.79 -3.10
CA LEU A 134 -10.80 -5.76 -2.48
C LEU A 134 -9.34 -5.46 -2.82
N HIS A 135 -9.05 -5.06 -4.06
CA HIS A 135 -7.69 -4.74 -4.49
C HIS A 135 -7.05 -3.65 -3.63
N GLY A 136 -7.70 -2.48 -3.49
CA GLY A 136 -7.16 -1.38 -2.68
C GLY A 136 -7.16 -1.70 -1.18
N TRP A 137 -8.20 -2.40 -0.72
CA TRP A 137 -8.37 -2.82 0.67
C TRP A 137 -7.24 -3.75 1.15
N VAL A 138 -7.00 -4.85 0.43
CA VAL A 138 -5.97 -5.82 0.83
C VAL A 138 -4.56 -5.20 0.76
N ALA A 139 -4.32 -4.29 -0.19
CA ALA A 139 -3.06 -3.55 -0.23
C ALA A 139 -2.86 -2.65 1.00
N VAL A 140 -3.87 -1.90 1.44
CA VAL A 140 -3.70 -1.04 2.62
C VAL A 140 -3.48 -1.86 3.90
N LEU A 141 -4.16 -3.00 4.04
CA LEU A 141 -3.93 -3.93 5.16
C LEU A 141 -2.50 -4.46 5.18
N ALA A 142 -1.98 -4.86 4.02
CA ALA A 142 -0.59 -5.31 3.89
C ALA A 142 0.42 -4.25 4.32
N ARG A 143 0.21 -3.00 3.92
CA ARG A 143 1.07 -1.90 4.34
C ARG A 143 0.99 -1.63 5.84
N CYS A 144 -0.17 -1.86 6.45
CA CYS A 144 -0.31 -1.78 7.90
C CYS A 144 0.24 -3.02 8.63
N LYS A 145 0.79 -4.01 7.93
CA LYS A 145 1.23 -5.30 8.49
C LYS A 145 0.10 -6.06 9.21
N ALA A 146 -1.14 -5.91 8.75
CA ALA A 146 -2.31 -6.60 9.31
C ALA A 146 -2.50 -7.98 8.68
N SER A 147 -1.55 -8.89 8.88
CA SER A 147 -1.57 -10.21 8.23
C SER A 147 -2.80 -11.04 8.60
N ASP A 148 -3.27 -10.96 9.85
CA ASP A 148 -4.49 -11.65 10.30
C ASP A 148 -5.73 -11.18 9.52
N ALA A 149 -5.89 -9.86 9.34
CA ALA A 149 -6.99 -9.31 8.55
C ALA A 149 -6.90 -9.72 7.06
N ILE A 150 -5.69 -9.78 6.50
CA ILE A 150 -5.50 -10.29 5.12
C ILE A 150 -5.88 -11.77 5.04
N TRP A 151 -5.54 -12.55 6.07
CA TRP A 151 -5.87 -13.97 6.13
C TRP A 151 -7.38 -14.21 6.21
N GLU A 152 -8.11 -13.41 6.98
CA GLU A 152 -9.58 -13.44 7.01
C GLU A 152 -10.18 -13.13 5.64
N GLU A 153 -9.68 -12.09 4.96
CA GLU A 153 -10.13 -11.77 3.60
C GLU A 153 -9.77 -12.88 2.60
N TRP A 154 -8.65 -13.60 2.79
CA TRP A 154 -8.33 -14.81 2.02
C TRP A 154 -9.37 -15.91 2.23
N GLN A 155 -9.77 -16.19 3.48
CA GLN A 155 -10.81 -17.19 3.74
C GLN A 155 -12.12 -16.86 3.01
N GLN A 156 -12.50 -15.58 2.99
CA GLN A 156 -13.68 -15.12 2.25
C GLN A 156 -13.48 -15.19 0.73
N TRP A 157 -12.29 -14.87 0.24
CA TRP A 157 -11.95 -14.99 -1.18
C TRP A 157 -12.07 -16.43 -1.68
N LYS A 158 -11.72 -17.44 -0.87
CA LYS A 158 -11.83 -18.85 -1.25
C LYS A 158 -13.25 -19.26 -1.64
N ILE A 159 -14.26 -18.65 -1.03
CA ILE A 159 -15.68 -18.93 -1.29
C ILE A 159 -16.36 -17.87 -2.19
N CYS A 160 -15.60 -16.90 -2.70
CA CYS A 160 -16.12 -15.84 -3.56
C CYS A 160 -16.44 -16.36 -4.97
N ASP A 161 -17.56 -15.92 -5.55
CA ASP A 161 -18.02 -16.30 -6.89
C ASP A 161 -16.95 -16.02 -7.96
N ALA A 162 -16.23 -14.90 -7.83
CA ALA A 162 -15.17 -14.52 -8.77
C ALA A 162 -14.00 -15.51 -8.77
N ARG A 163 -13.81 -16.25 -7.68
CA ARG A 163 -12.80 -17.30 -7.56
C ARG A 163 -13.35 -18.66 -7.99
N GLN A 164 -14.57 -19.01 -7.57
CA GLN A 164 -15.22 -20.30 -7.86
C GLN A 164 -15.64 -20.43 -9.33
N ARG A 165 -16.05 -19.33 -9.97
CA ARG A 165 -16.48 -19.27 -11.37
C ARG A 165 -15.63 -18.25 -12.12
N PRO A 166 -14.34 -18.57 -12.36
CA PRO A 166 -13.40 -17.59 -12.85
C PRO A 166 -13.71 -17.17 -14.29
N LYS A 167 -13.65 -15.86 -14.55
CA LYS A 167 -13.80 -15.31 -15.90
C LYS A 167 -12.43 -15.02 -16.50
N THR A 168 -12.26 -15.34 -17.78
CA THR A 168 -11.04 -14.97 -18.53
C THR A 168 -10.95 -13.45 -18.65
N LEU A 169 -9.77 -12.90 -18.36
CA LEU A 169 -9.53 -11.47 -18.45
C LEU A 169 -9.09 -11.11 -19.87
N GLN A 170 -9.78 -10.18 -20.51
CA GLN A 170 -9.53 -9.77 -21.91
C GLN A 170 -8.11 -9.28 -22.16
N SER A 171 -7.43 -8.75 -21.14
CA SER A 171 -6.10 -8.13 -21.27
C SER A 171 -4.92 -9.10 -21.20
N HIS A 172 -5.13 -10.38 -20.82
CA HIS A 172 -4.05 -11.36 -20.67
C HIS A 172 -4.54 -12.77 -20.99
N ALA A 173 -4.15 -13.30 -22.15
CA ALA A 173 -4.59 -14.59 -22.71
C ALA A 173 -4.34 -15.83 -21.83
N ARG A 174 -3.75 -15.68 -20.64
CA ARG A 174 -3.46 -16.77 -19.68
C ARG A 174 -3.83 -16.42 -18.23
N MET A 175 -4.65 -15.39 -18.01
CA MET A 175 -5.07 -14.95 -16.68
C MET A 175 -6.59 -14.91 -16.56
N ASN A 176 -7.09 -15.47 -15.47
CA ASN A 176 -8.49 -15.38 -15.07
C ASN A 176 -8.60 -14.65 -13.72
N THR A 177 -9.83 -14.37 -13.29
CA THR A 177 -10.11 -13.69 -12.02
C THR A 177 -9.55 -14.44 -10.80
N ARG A 178 -9.55 -15.77 -10.81
CA ARG A 178 -8.98 -16.60 -9.72
C ARG A 178 -7.47 -16.42 -9.60
N ILE A 179 -6.71 -16.65 -10.66
CA ILE A 179 -5.23 -16.53 -10.65
C ILE A 179 -4.82 -15.10 -10.26
N ARG A 180 -5.51 -14.09 -10.80
CA ARG A 180 -5.25 -12.68 -10.46
C ARG A 180 -5.47 -12.41 -8.96
N GLY A 181 -6.54 -12.96 -8.39
CA GLY A 181 -6.86 -12.80 -6.98
C GLY A 181 -5.89 -13.53 -6.07
N ASP A 182 -5.66 -14.81 -6.34
CA ASP A 182 -4.72 -15.65 -5.56
C ASP A 182 -3.32 -15.03 -5.57
N TYR A 183 -2.83 -14.60 -6.75
CA TYR A 183 -1.56 -13.86 -6.87
C TYR A 183 -1.52 -12.61 -5.99
N TRP A 184 -2.60 -11.82 -6.00
CA TRP A 184 -2.67 -10.58 -5.25
C TRP A 184 -2.60 -10.82 -3.74
N PHE A 185 -3.29 -11.84 -3.24
CA PHE A 185 -3.22 -12.22 -1.83
C PHE A 185 -1.82 -12.70 -1.44
N ILE A 186 -1.15 -13.50 -2.27
CA ILE A 186 0.24 -13.93 -2.04
C ILE A 186 1.17 -12.70 -1.96
N GLU A 187 1.06 -11.79 -2.94
CA GLU A 187 1.86 -10.57 -2.98
C GLU A 187 1.64 -9.68 -1.75
N GLN A 188 0.38 -9.47 -1.36
CA GLN A 188 0.04 -8.61 -0.22
C GLN A 188 0.38 -9.26 1.12
N MET A 189 0.22 -10.57 1.28
CA MET A 189 0.65 -11.29 2.48
C MET A 189 2.18 -11.20 2.64
N ALA A 190 2.94 -11.38 1.56
CA ALA A 190 4.39 -11.21 1.59
C ALA A 190 4.80 -9.77 2.00
N TYR A 191 4.06 -8.74 1.54
CA TYR A 191 4.32 -7.36 1.97
C TYR A 191 3.93 -7.04 3.41
N SER A 192 2.98 -7.78 3.98
CA SER A 192 2.63 -7.66 5.41
C SER A 192 3.74 -8.16 6.33
N GLY A 193 4.63 -9.02 5.83
CA GLY A 193 5.73 -9.63 6.56
C GLY A 193 5.42 -11.05 7.08
N ASP A 194 4.20 -11.55 6.94
CA ASP A 194 3.84 -12.92 7.30
C ASP A 194 4.19 -13.89 6.16
N ILE A 195 5.50 -14.16 6.03
CA ILE A 195 6.05 -14.98 4.94
C ILE A 195 5.58 -16.43 5.02
N LYS A 196 5.37 -16.95 6.23
CA LYS A 196 4.82 -18.29 6.44
C LYS A 196 3.44 -18.43 5.81
N ARG A 197 2.51 -17.50 6.09
CA ARG A 197 1.20 -17.51 5.44
C ARG A 197 1.30 -17.23 3.95
N ALA A 198 2.24 -16.41 3.49
CA ALA A 198 2.43 -16.18 2.05
C ALA A 198 2.82 -17.47 1.29
N TRP A 199 3.70 -18.29 1.86
CA TRP A 199 3.99 -19.64 1.34
C TRP A 199 2.79 -20.58 1.40
N GLN A 200 2.02 -20.53 2.49
CA GLN A 200 0.79 -21.30 2.59
C GLN A 200 -0.23 -20.91 1.49
N LEU A 201 -0.42 -19.61 1.25
CA LEU A 201 -1.28 -19.11 0.17
C LEU A 201 -0.81 -19.60 -1.19
N LEU A 202 0.50 -19.59 -1.44
CA LEU A 202 1.06 -20.11 -2.69
C LEU A 202 0.74 -21.60 -2.86
N GLY A 203 0.97 -22.41 -1.82
CA GLY A 203 0.67 -23.84 -1.83
C GLY A 203 -0.83 -24.18 -1.93
N GLU A 204 -1.72 -23.30 -1.43
CA GLU A 204 -3.18 -23.41 -1.58
C GLU A 204 -3.70 -22.90 -2.95
N SER A 205 -2.81 -22.36 -3.80
CA SER A 205 -3.17 -21.73 -5.07
C SER A 205 -2.64 -22.49 -6.28
N ASP A 206 -3.24 -22.22 -7.44
CA ASP A 206 -2.73 -22.71 -8.74
C ASP A 206 -1.76 -21.68 -9.37
N VAL A 207 -1.21 -20.74 -8.59
CA VAL A 207 -0.29 -19.72 -9.08
C VAL A 207 1.12 -20.32 -9.16
N PRO A 208 1.72 -20.44 -10.36
CA PRO A 208 3.09 -20.92 -10.46
C PRO A 208 4.07 -19.92 -9.86
N PHE A 209 5.09 -20.42 -9.14
CA PHE A 209 6.09 -19.59 -8.46
C PHE A 209 6.78 -18.61 -9.42
N GLU A 210 7.12 -19.06 -10.62
CA GLU A 210 7.78 -18.26 -11.66
C GLU A 210 6.93 -17.11 -12.20
N ARG A 211 5.61 -17.09 -11.93
CA ARG A 211 4.75 -15.95 -12.28
C ARG A 211 4.76 -14.85 -11.23
N LEU A 212 5.30 -15.10 -10.04
CA LEU A 212 5.44 -14.08 -8.99
C LEU A 212 6.44 -13.00 -9.44
N LYS A 213 6.22 -11.75 -9.00
CA LYS A 213 7.21 -10.68 -9.24
C LYS A 213 8.50 -11.01 -8.48
N SER A 214 9.65 -10.66 -9.04
CA SER A 214 10.97 -10.86 -8.40
C SER A 214 11.01 -10.35 -6.94
N ARG A 215 10.48 -9.17 -6.65
CA ARG A 215 10.40 -8.65 -5.28
C ARG A 215 9.58 -9.51 -4.30
N VAL A 216 8.61 -10.27 -4.80
CA VAL A 216 7.80 -11.20 -3.98
C VAL A 216 8.56 -12.51 -3.84
N THR A 217 9.13 -13.04 -4.93
CA THR A 217 9.93 -14.26 -4.86
C THR A 217 11.11 -14.09 -3.93
N HIS A 218 11.87 -12.99 -4.02
CA HIS A 218 13.02 -12.75 -3.14
C HIS A 218 12.61 -12.79 -1.66
N ARG A 219 11.50 -12.11 -1.29
CA ARG A 219 10.95 -12.14 0.08
C ARG A 219 10.54 -13.52 0.56
N LEU A 220 9.97 -14.34 -0.33
CA LEU A 220 9.61 -15.72 0.02
C LEU A 220 10.87 -16.58 0.22
N LEU A 221 11.85 -16.41 -0.66
CA LEU A 221 13.13 -17.12 -0.66
C LEU A 221 14.03 -16.74 0.53
N ASP A 222 13.83 -15.58 1.15
CA ASP A 222 14.46 -15.23 2.44
C ASP A 222 14.08 -16.20 3.57
N HIS A 223 12.94 -16.89 3.44
CA HIS A 223 12.40 -17.81 4.44
C HIS A 223 11.96 -19.14 3.81
N LEU A 224 12.92 -19.83 3.19
CA LEU A 224 12.70 -21.13 2.55
C LEU A 224 12.18 -22.22 3.50
N GLU A 225 12.42 -22.11 4.81
CA GLU A 225 11.94 -23.04 5.83
C GLU A 225 10.40 -23.15 5.85
N TYR A 226 9.69 -22.17 5.29
CA TYR A 226 8.24 -22.19 5.15
C TYR A 226 7.75 -22.67 3.79
N CYS A 227 8.65 -23.03 2.87
CA CYS A 227 8.29 -23.51 1.54
C CYS A 227 7.42 -24.77 1.61
N THR A 228 6.17 -24.65 1.15
CA THR A 228 5.19 -25.75 1.14
C THR A 228 5.19 -26.54 -0.16
N VAL A 229 5.77 -25.98 -1.23
CA VAL A 229 5.77 -26.54 -2.58
C VAL A 229 7.14 -26.38 -3.21
N TRP A 230 7.95 -27.44 -3.22
CA TRP A 230 9.29 -27.40 -3.84
C TRP A 230 9.22 -27.68 -5.35
N SER A 231 10.05 -26.99 -6.14
CA SER A 231 10.20 -27.22 -7.58
C SER A 231 11.58 -26.77 -8.08
N ASP A 232 12.01 -27.26 -9.25
CA ASP A 232 13.26 -26.83 -9.89
C ASP A 232 13.27 -25.33 -10.20
N ALA A 233 12.10 -24.74 -10.43
CA ALA A 233 11.96 -23.30 -10.63
C ALA A 233 12.34 -22.50 -9.38
N ILE A 234 12.06 -23.02 -8.18
CA ILE A 234 12.44 -22.41 -6.90
C ILE A 234 13.94 -22.55 -6.68
N ALA A 235 14.51 -23.74 -6.93
CA ALA A 235 15.96 -23.95 -6.84
C ALA A 235 16.73 -22.99 -7.77
N ALA A 236 16.30 -22.87 -9.02
CA ALA A 236 16.90 -21.94 -9.98
C ALA A 236 16.69 -20.46 -9.57
N ALA A 237 15.57 -20.12 -8.94
CA ALA A 237 15.33 -18.77 -8.43
C ALA A 237 16.18 -18.42 -7.22
N MET A 238 16.52 -19.39 -6.36
CA MET A 238 17.45 -19.21 -5.25
C MET A 238 18.83 -18.82 -5.76
N LEU A 239 19.36 -19.54 -6.76
CA LEU A 239 20.64 -19.21 -7.38
C LEU A 239 20.63 -17.78 -7.93
N ARG A 240 19.59 -17.42 -8.70
CA ARG A 240 19.43 -16.05 -9.22
C ARG A 240 19.32 -14.99 -8.12
N LYS A 241 18.72 -15.31 -6.97
CA LYS A 241 18.64 -14.41 -5.83
C LYS A 241 20.02 -14.19 -5.21
N TYR A 242 20.82 -15.25 -5.04
CA TYR A 242 22.19 -15.12 -4.56
C TYR A 242 23.03 -14.22 -5.48
N ASP A 243 22.95 -14.41 -6.80
CA ASP A 243 23.65 -13.55 -7.76
C ASP A 243 23.20 -12.08 -7.63
N TYR A 244 21.89 -11.86 -7.48
CA TYR A 244 21.33 -10.51 -7.31
C TYR A 244 21.80 -9.84 -6.01
N GLU A 245 21.78 -10.56 -4.89
CA GLU A 245 22.21 -10.05 -3.58
C GLU A 245 23.71 -9.82 -3.53
N LEU A 246 24.49 -10.72 -4.11
CA LEU A 246 25.92 -10.53 -4.29
C LEU A 246 26.20 -9.25 -5.11
N GLY A 247 25.48 -9.04 -6.21
CA GLY A 247 25.60 -7.82 -7.01
C GLY A 247 25.24 -6.53 -6.24
N ILE A 248 24.29 -6.58 -5.31
CA ILE A 248 23.98 -5.43 -4.42
C ILE A 248 25.17 -5.17 -3.48
N ILE A 249 25.71 -6.21 -2.86
CA ILE A 249 26.85 -6.11 -1.93
C ILE A 249 28.07 -5.59 -2.66
N GLU A 250 28.37 -6.14 -3.83
CA GLU A 250 29.47 -5.72 -4.70
C GLU A 250 29.35 -4.24 -5.07
N LYS A 251 28.17 -3.81 -5.54
CA LYS A 251 27.90 -2.42 -5.86
C LYS A 251 28.07 -1.50 -4.64
N ALA A 252 27.54 -1.91 -3.50
CA ALA A 252 27.63 -1.16 -2.25
C ALA A 252 29.10 -0.94 -1.84
N LEU A 253 29.92 -1.99 -1.94
CA LEU A 253 31.33 -1.98 -1.57
C LEU A 253 32.26 -1.41 -2.65
N GLY A 254 31.75 -1.06 -3.83
CA GLY A 254 32.56 -0.57 -4.94
C GLY A 254 33.45 -1.63 -5.61
N VAL A 255 33.11 -2.92 -5.47
CA VAL A 255 33.84 -4.05 -6.06
C VAL A 255 33.00 -4.76 -7.12
N THR A 256 33.64 -5.52 -8.01
CA THR A 256 32.97 -6.37 -8.99
C THR A 256 33.78 -7.64 -9.22
N TRP A 257 33.12 -8.74 -9.55
CA TRP A 257 33.79 -10.00 -9.89
C TRP A 257 34.42 -9.95 -11.29
N GLU A 258 35.73 -10.17 -11.36
CA GLU A 258 36.49 -10.36 -12.60
C GLU A 258 36.83 -11.85 -12.76
N ALA A 259 36.26 -12.50 -13.78
CA ALA A 259 36.60 -13.89 -14.11
C ALA A 259 38.03 -13.97 -14.68
N LEU A 260 38.84 -14.89 -14.15
CA LEU A 260 40.24 -15.12 -14.53
C LEU A 260 40.41 -16.27 -15.53
N GLY A 261 39.32 -16.98 -15.89
CA GLY A 261 39.31 -18.07 -16.86
C GLY A 261 37.91 -18.66 -17.06
N GLU A 262 37.81 -19.71 -17.88
CA GLU A 262 36.55 -20.43 -18.15
C GLU A 262 36.14 -21.39 -17.01
N ASP A 263 37.07 -21.73 -16.11
CA ASP A 263 36.88 -22.71 -15.04
C ASP A 263 36.16 -22.16 -13.79
N GLY A 264 35.60 -20.95 -13.87
CA GLY A 264 34.89 -20.30 -12.76
C GLY A 264 35.79 -19.62 -11.72
N ASP A 265 37.11 -19.65 -11.92
CA ASP A 265 38.07 -18.88 -11.12
C ASP A 265 37.97 -17.39 -11.44
N GLY A 266 38.11 -16.56 -10.42
CA GLY A 266 38.04 -15.11 -10.54
C GLY A 266 38.48 -14.40 -9.27
N ARG A 267 38.45 -13.07 -9.28
CA ARG A 267 38.76 -12.22 -8.14
C ARG A 267 37.87 -10.99 -8.11
N HIS A 268 37.62 -10.45 -6.93
CA HIS A 268 37.00 -9.14 -6.80
C HIS A 268 38.02 -8.03 -7.12
N VAL A 269 37.62 -7.10 -7.98
CA VAL A 269 38.39 -5.89 -8.31
C VAL A 269 37.59 -4.64 -7.97
N LEU A 270 38.27 -3.55 -7.64
CA LEU A 270 37.62 -2.25 -7.39
C LEU A 270 37.15 -1.65 -8.71
N PHE A 271 35.88 -1.22 -8.80
CA PHE A 271 35.38 -0.44 -9.94
C PHE A 271 35.18 1.05 -9.60
N ARG A 272 35.24 1.41 -8.31
CA ARG A 272 35.24 2.79 -7.81
C ARG A 272 36.12 2.91 -6.57
N ASP A 273 36.33 4.15 -6.12
CA ASP A 273 37.06 4.44 -4.89
C ASP A 273 36.34 3.86 -3.66
N GLN A 274 37.11 3.27 -2.75
CA GLN A 274 36.56 2.55 -1.60
C GLN A 274 36.14 3.50 -0.47
N GLU A 275 36.81 4.64 -0.32
CA GLU A 275 36.47 5.64 0.68
C GLU A 275 35.14 6.30 0.31
N GLU A 276 34.98 6.70 -0.96
CA GLU A 276 33.71 7.21 -1.50
C GLU A 276 32.56 6.19 -1.32
N ALA A 277 32.84 4.90 -1.54
CA ALA A 277 31.84 3.85 -1.36
C ALA A 277 31.36 3.70 0.09
N LEU A 278 32.30 3.75 1.04
CA LEU A 278 32.00 3.64 2.46
C LEU A 278 31.32 4.91 3.00
N GLU A 279 31.69 6.09 2.50
CA GLU A 279 31.01 7.35 2.81
C GLU A 279 29.54 7.30 2.39
N GLU A 280 29.24 6.83 1.17
CA GLU A 280 27.86 6.69 0.69
C GLU A 280 27.06 5.70 1.55
N LEU A 281 27.67 4.59 1.97
CA LEU A 281 27.04 3.61 2.88
C LEU A 281 26.77 4.15 4.28
N SER A 282 27.58 5.12 4.72
CA SER A 282 27.42 5.77 6.02
C SER A 282 26.34 6.86 6.03
N ALA A 283 25.85 7.27 4.86
CA ALA A 283 24.86 8.33 4.75
C ALA A 283 23.53 7.92 5.40
N GLU A 284 22.93 8.83 6.19
CA GLU A 284 21.62 8.59 6.83
C GLU A 284 20.48 8.30 5.84
N SER A 285 20.63 8.77 4.59
CA SER A 285 19.69 8.52 3.50
C SER A 285 19.87 7.18 2.82
N TRP A 286 20.96 6.45 3.09
CA TRP A 286 21.20 5.17 2.46
C TRP A 286 20.22 4.13 3.00
N THR A 287 19.50 3.50 2.07
CA THR A 287 18.62 2.38 2.40
C THR A 287 18.88 1.25 1.42
N PRO A 288 19.04 0.00 1.89
CA PRO A 288 19.24 -1.15 0.99
C PRO A 288 18.00 -1.46 0.16
N SER A 289 16.82 -0.92 0.51
CA SER A 289 15.60 -1.06 -0.28
C SER A 289 14.65 0.14 -0.12
N GLU A 290 13.92 0.45 -1.19
CA GLU A 290 12.88 1.48 -1.20
C GLU A 290 11.76 1.16 -0.19
N ASN A 291 11.65 1.96 0.88
CA ASN A 291 10.63 1.81 1.92
C ASN A 291 9.39 2.67 1.64
N PHE A 292 8.83 2.60 0.43
CA PHE A 292 7.62 3.32 0.04
C PHE A 292 6.34 2.48 0.24
N GLY A 293 5.27 3.18 0.54
CA GLY A 293 3.91 2.66 0.69
C GLY A 293 3.54 2.30 2.11
N PHE A 294 4.42 2.47 3.10
CA PHE A 294 4.22 1.97 4.48
C PHE A 294 3.93 3.12 5.46
N PRO A 295 2.95 2.97 6.37
CA PRO A 295 2.71 3.92 7.44
C PRO A 295 3.91 3.97 8.40
N HIS A 296 4.03 5.08 9.14
CA HIS A 296 5.04 5.20 10.19
C HIS A 296 4.84 4.13 11.25
N ALA A 297 5.97 3.56 11.70
CA ALA A 297 6.02 2.84 12.95
C ALA A 297 5.58 3.77 14.08
N ASP A 298 4.94 3.23 15.12
CA ASP A 298 4.38 4.04 16.21
C ASP A 298 5.48 4.79 17.00
N SER A 299 6.72 4.31 16.93
CA SER A 299 7.92 4.91 17.52
C SER A 299 8.64 5.93 16.61
N ALA A 300 8.26 6.05 15.35
CA ALA A 300 8.91 6.99 14.45
C ALA A 300 8.49 8.44 14.79
N PRO A 301 9.41 9.41 14.75
CA PRO A 301 9.03 10.81 14.91
C PRO A 301 7.96 11.16 13.88
N LEU A 302 6.87 11.75 14.37
CA LEU A 302 5.78 12.23 13.52
C LEU A 302 6.38 13.19 12.49
N SER A 303 6.26 12.85 11.21
CA SER A 303 6.32 13.71 10.02
C SER A 303 7.03 15.07 10.24
N THR A 304 8.14 15.33 9.56
CA THR A 304 8.72 16.69 9.48
C THR A 304 7.62 17.69 9.08
N GLU A 305 7.67 18.94 9.56
CA GLU A 305 6.68 19.97 9.18
C GLU A 305 6.46 20.06 7.67
N GLN A 306 7.52 19.76 6.88
CA GLN A 306 7.46 19.59 5.43
C GLN A 306 6.38 18.61 4.97
N GLU A 307 6.24 17.43 5.58
CA GLU A 307 5.22 16.45 5.20
C GLU A 307 3.78 16.92 5.50
N GLN A 308 3.60 17.88 6.40
CA GLN A 308 2.29 18.46 6.73
C GLN A 308 1.91 19.61 5.77
N LEU A 309 2.91 20.23 5.13
CA LEU A 309 2.77 21.32 4.16
C LEU A 309 2.69 20.83 2.71
N LEU A 310 2.77 19.51 2.46
CA LEU A 310 2.67 18.93 1.13
C LEU A 310 1.27 19.15 0.52
N HIS A 311 1.18 20.15 -0.35
CA HIS A 311 0.11 20.29 -1.33
C HIS A 311 0.42 19.42 -2.56
N ASP A 312 -0.55 19.17 -3.45
CA ASP A 312 -0.26 18.36 -4.64
C ASP A 312 0.90 19.05 -5.36
N ALA A 313 1.98 18.31 -5.65
CA ALA A 313 3.00 18.80 -6.57
C ALA A 313 2.26 19.32 -7.82
N ALA A 314 2.61 20.52 -8.29
CA ALA A 314 2.05 21.07 -9.52
C ALA A 314 2.01 19.97 -10.58
N GLU A 315 0.88 19.79 -11.25
CA GLU A 315 0.82 18.92 -12.43
C GLU A 315 1.80 19.52 -13.44
N GLY A 316 3.04 19.04 -13.41
CA GLY A 316 4.13 19.58 -14.21
C GLY A 316 3.71 19.54 -15.67
N GLU A 317 3.80 20.69 -16.31
CA GLU A 317 3.69 20.82 -17.76
C GLU A 317 4.51 19.69 -18.38
N LEU A 318 3.85 18.90 -19.23
CA LEU A 318 4.53 18.01 -20.14
C LEU A 318 5.51 18.87 -20.91
N VAL A 319 6.79 18.83 -20.52
CA VAL A 319 7.87 19.40 -21.30
C VAL A 319 7.82 18.67 -22.63
N GLU A 320 7.25 19.33 -23.64
CA GLU A 320 7.44 18.98 -25.03
C GLU A 320 8.94 18.81 -25.22
N ARG A 321 9.38 17.57 -25.40
CA ARG A 321 10.72 17.28 -25.88
C ARG A 321 10.78 17.79 -27.30
N THR A 322 11.16 19.06 -27.47
CA THR A 322 11.74 19.54 -28.71
C THR A 322 13.03 18.77 -28.93
N HIS A 323 13.03 17.90 -29.94
CA HIS A 323 14.23 17.32 -30.50
C HIS A 323 15.14 18.46 -31.01
N PRO A 324 16.44 18.48 -30.67
CA PRO A 324 17.42 19.16 -31.48
C PRO A 324 17.94 18.19 -32.55
N ASP A 325 18.21 18.77 -33.71
CA ASP A 325 18.65 18.17 -34.97
C ASP A 325 19.92 17.30 -34.87
#